data_AF-A0A952GKZ1-F1
#
_entry.id   AF-A0A952GKZ1-F1
#
_cell.length_a   1.000
_cell.length_b   1.000
_cell.length_c   1.000
_cell.angle_alpha   90.00
_cell.angle_beta   90.00
_cell.angle_gamma   90.00
#
_symmetry.space_group_name_H-M   'P 1'
#
loop_
_entity.id
_entity.type
_entity.pdbx_description
1 polymer ?
#
loop_
_entity_poly.entity_id
_entity_poly.type
_entity_poly.pdbx_seq_one_letter_code
_entity_poly.pdbx_strand_id
1 'polypeptide(L)' 'MSTDPFDVELEDPELLDEVGLTASLMVAANQSEGHLAQDEIDRLLGLR' A
#
# COMPACT_ATOMS: atom_id res chain seq x y z
N MET A 1 -30.24 -0.60 24.73
CA MET A 1 -29.06 -0.08 24.01
C MET A 1 -28.99 -0.84 22.71
N SER A 2 -29.34 -0.21 21.59
CA SER A 2 -29.14 -0.81 20.27
C SER A 2 -27.72 -0.45 19.84
N THR A 3 -26.82 -1.42 19.86
CA THR A 3 -25.49 -1.27 19.25
C THR A 3 -25.70 -1.12 17.76
N ASP A 4 -25.18 -0.05 17.15
CA ASP A 4 -25.26 0.16 15.71
C ASP A 4 -24.46 -0.97 15.02
N PRO A 5 -25.10 -1.83 14.20
CA PRO A 5 -24.42 -2.94 13.54
C PRO A 5 -23.39 -2.48 12.48
N PHE A 6 -23.33 -1.17 12.20
CA PHE A 6 -22.34 -0.55 11.31
C PHE A 6 -21.22 0.18 12.07
N ASP A 7 -21.21 0.14 13.40
CA ASP A 7 -20.11 0.64 14.24
C ASP A 7 -18.98 -0.39 14.32
N VAL A 8 -18.48 -0.78 13.15
CA VAL A 8 -17.33 -1.67 12.98
C VAL A 8 -16.18 -0.84 12.44
N GLU A 9 -14.99 -0.99 13.02
CA GLU A 9 -13.77 -0.42 12.44
C GLU A 9 -13.52 -1.10 11.08
N LEU A 10 -13.68 -0.34 10.00
CA LEU A 10 -13.45 -0.77 8.62
C LEU A 10 -11.95 -0.85 8.27
N GLU A 11 -11.08 -0.66 9.26
CA GLU A 11 -9.65 -0.57 9.07
C GLU A 11 -9.04 -1.95 9.33
N ASP A 12 -8.96 -2.75 8.26
CA ASP A 12 -8.04 -3.89 8.23
C ASP A 12 -6.63 -3.31 7.95
N PRO A 13 -5.75 -3.25 8.97
CA PRO A 13 -4.45 -2.62 8.81
C PRO A 13 -3.57 -3.36 7.80
N GLU A 14 -3.72 -4.69 7.66
CA GLU A 14 -2.96 -5.47 6.70
C GLU A 14 -3.40 -5.14 5.26
N LEU A 15 -4.71 -4.99 5.04
CA LEU A 15 -5.25 -4.55 3.75
C LEU A 15 -4.83 -3.12 3.40
N LEU A 16 -4.82 -2.22 4.38
CA LEU A 16 -4.39 -0.83 4.19
C LEU A 16 -2.90 -0.76 3.84
N ASP A 17 -2.07 -1.59 4.46
CA ASP A 17 -0.65 -1.70 4.14
C ASP A 17 -0.43 -2.21 2.70
N GLU A 18 -1.19 -3.22 2.26
CA GLU A 18 -1.10 -3.74 0.88
C GLU A 18 -1.51 -2.69 -0.17
N VAL A 19 -2.59 -1.96 0.09
CA VAL A 19 -3.05 -0.87 -0.78
C VAL A 19 -2.01 0.26 -0.82
N GLY A 20 -1.42 0.60 0.33
CA GLY A 20 -0.36 1.60 0.44
C GLY A 20 0.90 1.22 -0.33
N LEU A 21 1.31 -0.05 -0.26
CA LEU A 21 2.43 -0.58 -1.03
C LEU A 21 2.16 -0.49 -2.55
N THR A 22 0.97 -0.91 -2.97
CA THR A 22 0.57 -0.86 -4.38
C THR A 22 0.57 0.58 -4.90
N ALA A 23 -0.01 1.52 -4.14
CA ALA A 23 -0.01 2.93 -4.50
C ALA A 23 1.41 3.51 -4.61
N SER A 24 2.30 3.14 -3.68
CA SER A 24 3.70 3.58 -3.69
C SER A 24 4.45 3.09 -4.95
N LEU A 25 4.25 1.84 -5.35
CA LEU A 25 4.82 1.29 -6.59
C LEU A 25 4.28 1.99 -7.83
N MET A 26 2.97 2.26 -7.88
CA MET A 26 2.36 2.99 -9.00
C MET A 26 2.92 4.40 -9.14
N VAL A 27 3.09 5.12 -8.03
CA VAL A 27 3.66 6.47 -8.02
C VAL A 27 5.11 6.45 -8.51
N ALA A 28 5.94 5.55 -7.98
CA ALA A 28 7.33 5.41 -8.39
C ALA A 28 7.43 5.10 -9.89
N ALA A 29 6.64 4.15 -10.39
CA ALA A 29 6.64 3.78 -11.80
C ALA A 29 6.23 4.95 -12.71
N ASN A 30 5.26 5.78 -12.30
CA ASN A 30 4.84 6.96 -13.06
C ASN A 30 5.90 8.08 -13.08
N GLN A 31 6.74 8.16 -12.05
CA GLN A 31 7.82 9.17 -11.95
C GLN A 31 9.10 8.72 -12.66
N SER A 32 9.21 7.44 -12.99
CA SER A 32 10.33 6.89 -13.73
C SER A 32 10.15 7.10 -15.23
N GLU A 33 11.23 7.49 -15.92
CA GLU A 33 11.25 7.59 -17.39
C GLU A 33 11.27 6.21 -18.09
N GLY A 34 11.38 5.12 -17.32
CA GLY A 34 11.37 3.73 -17.79
C GLY A 34 10.97 2.75 -16.69
N HIS A 35 11.33 1.47 -16.83
CA HIS A 35 11.07 0.50 -15.76
C HIS A 35 11.82 0.87 -14.48
N LEU A 36 11.19 0.64 -13.33
CA LEU A 36 11.85 0.78 -12.02
C LEU A 36 13.05 -0.16 -11.93
N ALA A 37 14.12 0.35 -11.31
CA ALA A 37 15.27 -0.47 -11.02
C ALA A 37 14.94 -1.48 -9.91
N GLN A 38 15.53 -2.68 -9.96
CA GLN A 38 15.25 -3.74 -8.99
C GLN A 38 15.55 -3.30 -7.56
N ASP A 39 16.62 -2.53 -7.33
CA ASP A 39 16.99 -2.01 -6.01
C ASP A 39 16.01 -0.98 -5.45
N GLU A 40 15.26 -0.30 -6.31
CA GLU A 40 14.20 0.63 -5.92
C GLU A 40 12.93 -0.14 -5.54
N ILE A 41 12.59 -1.17 -6.31
CA ILE A 41 11.51 -2.11 -5.99
C ILE A 41 11.78 -2.80 -4.64
N ASP A 42 12.99 -3.32 -4.43
CA ASP A 42 13.37 -4.00 -3.19
C ASP A 42 13.25 -3.07 -1.97
N ARG A 43 13.58 -1.78 -2.12
CA ARG A 43 13.41 -0.77 -1.06
C ARG A 43 11.94 -0.50 -0.75
N LEU A 44 11.09 -0.38 -1.78
CA LEU A 44 9.64 -0.19 -1.60
C LEU A 44 8.97 -1.40 -0.96
N LEU A 45 9.47 -2.62 -1.25
CA LEU A 45 9.03 -3.87 -0.63
C LEU A 45 9.63 -4.13 0.76
N GLY A 46 10.53 -3.28 1.25
CA GLY A 46 11.19 -3.46 2.55
C GLY A 46 12.17 -4.64 2.61
N LEU A 47 12.70 -5.08 1.46
CA LEU A 47 13.61 -6.22 1.34
C LEU A 47 15.09 -5.86 1.54
N ARG A 48 15.41 -4.57 1.78
CA ARG A 48 16.78 -4.05 1.84
C ARG A 48 16.97 -2.91 2.84
#